data_AF-A0A9D9ETH3-F1
#
_entry.id   AF-A0A9D9ETH3-F1
#
_cell.length_a   1.000
_cell.length_b   1.000
_cell.length_c   1.000
_cell.angle_alpha   90.00
_cell.angle_beta   90.00
_cell.angle_gamma   90.00
#
_symmetry.space_group_name_H-M   'P 1'
#
loop_
_entity.id
_entity.type
_entity.pdbx_description
1 polymer ?
#
loop_
_entity_poly.entity_id
_entity_poly.type
_entity_poly.pdbx_seq_one_letter_code
_entity_poly.pdbx_strand_id
1 'polypeptide(L)'
;MAIIITDECINCGACEPECPNTAIYEGADEWRYSEGTSLKGDVVLPNGKEVNADEVQEPVSDEIYYIVPDKCTECQGFHEEPQCAAVCPVDCCVPDEDHVETEEELLVKQKFMHPDG
;
A
#
# COMPACT_ATOMS: atom_id res chain seq x y z
N MET A 1 3.29 8.44 7.19
CA MET A 1 2.84 8.91 5.87
C MET A 1 2.79 7.71 4.95
N ALA A 2 1.71 7.44 4.23
CA ALA A 2 1.82 6.46 3.14
C ALA A 2 2.93 6.85 2.15
N ILE A 3 3.41 5.89 1.36
CA ILE A 3 4.31 6.16 0.23
C ILE A 3 3.45 6.30 -1.03
N ILE A 4 3.81 7.21 -1.93
CA ILE A 4 3.23 7.39 -3.26
C ILE A 4 4.29 7.14 -4.34
N ILE A 5 3.86 6.69 -5.52
CA ILE A 5 4.68 6.59 -6.73
C ILE A 5 4.40 7.82 -7.59
N THR A 6 5.44 8.60 -7.90
CA THR A 6 5.31 9.81 -8.72
C THR A 6 5.29 9.49 -10.23
N ASP A 7 4.99 10.51 -11.04
CA ASP A 7 4.98 10.46 -12.51
C ASP A 7 6.38 10.19 -13.13
N GLU A 8 7.44 10.19 -12.33
CA GLU A 8 8.78 9.77 -12.75
C GLU A 8 8.93 8.24 -12.86
N CYS A 9 7.90 7.48 -12.49
CA CYS A 9 7.87 6.02 -12.62
C CYS A 9 8.11 5.57 -14.07
N ILE A 10 9.03 4.62 -14.22
CA ILE A 10 9.42 4.05 -15.52
C ILE A 10 8.80 2.66 -15.77
N ASN A 11 7.79 2.25 -14.99
CA ASN A 11 7.11 0.96 -15.08
C ASN A 11 8.06 -0.26 -15.12
N CYS A 12 9.10 -0.25 -14.28
CA CYS A 12 10.08 -1.35 -14.24
C CYS A 12 9.62 -2.60 -13.45
N GLY A 13 8.56 -2.49 -12.65
CA GLY A 13 8.00 -3.59 -11.84
C GLY A 13 8.85 -4.01 -10.62
N ALA A 14 9.95 -3.31 -10.30
CA ALA A 14 10.84 -3.73 -9.23
C ALA A 14 10.25 -3.60 -7.82
N CYS A 15 9.36 -2.63 -7.60
CA CYS A 15 8.82 -2.33 -6.26
C CYS A 15 7.62 -3.21 -5.86
N GLU A 16 6.84 -3.70 -6.82
CA GLU A 16 5.64 -4.52 -6.60
C GLU A 16 5.89 -5.76 -5.71
N PRO A 17 6.87 -6.65 -6.02
CA PRO A 17 7.09 -7.87 -5.25
C PRO A 17 7.65 -7.61 -3.84
N GLU A 18 8.16 -6.40 -3.57
CA GLU A 18 8.78 -6.06 -2.29
C GLU A 18 7.76 -5.57 -1.25
N CYS A 19 6.52 -5.30 -1.65
CA CYS A 19 5.50 -4.81 -0.73
C CYS A 19 4.94 -5.95 0.15
N PRO A 20 5.10 -5.91 1.48
CA PRO A 20 4.61 -6.99 2.37
C PRO A 20 3.08 -7.06 2.44
N ASN A 21 2.38 -6.00 2.04
CA ASN A 21 0.92 -5.91 2.08
C ASN A 21 0.26 -6.04 0.70
N THR A 22 1.06 -6.25 -0.36
CA THR A 22 0.58 -6.13 -1.76
C THR A 22 -0.19 -4.81 -1.95
N ALA A 23 0.43 -3.69 -1.55
CA ALA A 23 -0.17 -2.35 -1.71
C ALA A 23 0.22 -1.67 -3.03
N ILE A 24 1.13 -2.29 -3.81
CA ILE A 24 1.63 -1.78 -5.08
C ILE A 24 1.03 -2.62 -6.21
N TYR A 25 0.58 -1.95 -7.26
CA TYR A 25 -0.05 -2.57 -8.43
C TYR A 25 0.41 -1.86 -9.70
N GLU A 26 0.41 -2.56 -10.84
CA GLU A 26 0.66 -1.94 -12.15
C GLU A 26 -0.49 -0.97 -12.52
N GLY A 27 -0.22 -0.01 -13.39
CA GLY A 27 -1.25 0.93 -13.85
C GLY A 27 -2.44 0.20 -14.50
N ALA A 28 -3.65 0.67 -14.20
CA ALA A 28 -4.93 0.12 -14.62
C ALA A 28 -5.30 -1.27 -14.05
N ASP A 29 -4.42 -1.91 -13.29
CA ASP A 29 -4.76 -3.17 -12.62
C ASP A 29 -5.73 -2.92 -11.47
N GLU A 30 -6.77 -3.74 -11.40
CA GLU A 30 -7.70 -3.73 -10.28
C GLU A 30 -7.08 -4.41 -9.05
N TRP A 31 -7.54 -4.04 -7.87
CA TRP A 31 -6.97 -4.55 -6.61
C TRP A 31 -8.04 -4.90 -5.57
N ARG A 32 -7.64 -5.62 -4.52
CA ARG A 32 -8.50 -5.94 -3.37
C ARG A 32 -7.79 -5.67 -2.05
N TYR A 33 -8.56 -5.37 -1.00
CA TYR A 33 -8.00 -5.29 0.35
C TYR A 33 -7.51 -6.64 0.87
N SER A 34 -8.14 -7.76 0.46
CA SER A 34 -7.76 -9.11 0.88
C SER A 34 -6.46 -9.63 0.27
N GLU A 35 -5.98 -9.03 -0.83
CA GLU A 35 -4.71 -9.41 -1.45
C GLU A 35 -3.54 -9.00 -0.56
N GLY A 36 -2.69 -9.96 -0.20
CA GLY A 36 -1.54 -9.70 0.67
C GLY A 36 -1.91 -9.34 2.11
N THR A 37 -3.15 -9.58 2.56
CA THR A 37 -3.58 -9.34 3.94
C THR A 37 -4.44 -10.50 4.48
N SER A 38 -4.82 -10.42 5.76
CA SER A 38 -5.76 -11.36 6.39
C SER A 38 -7.22 -10.89 6.33
N LEU A 39 -7.50 -9.74 5.71
CA LEU A 39 -8.84 -9.14 5.64
C LEU A 39 -9.78 -9.97 4.76
N LYS A 40 -11.04 -10.11 5.19
CA LYS A 40 -12.10 -10.86 4.48
C LYS A 40 -13.48 -10.28 4.76
N GLY A 41 -14.35 -10.28 3.76
CA GLY A 41 -15.72 -9.79 3.87
C GLY A 41 -15.81 -8.32 4.28
N ASP A 42 -16.93 -7.95 4.90
CA ASP A 42 -17.18 -6.58 5.33
C ASP A 42 -16.31 -6.20 6.55
N VAL A 43 -15.52 -5.15 6.42
CA VAL A 43 -14.61 -4.64 7.45
C VAL A 43 -14.72 -3.11 7.58
N VAL A 44 -14.38 -2.60 8.76
CA VAL A 44 -14.21 -1.15 9.00
C VAL A 44 -12.73 -0.89 9.19
N LEU A 45 -12.14 -0.14 8.27
CA LEU A 45 -10.72 0.20 8.31
C LEU A 45 -10.41 1.13 9.50
N PRO A 46 -9.14 1.25 9.93
CA PRO A 46 -8.75 2.15 11.01
C PRO A 46 -9.12 3.63 10.79
N ASN A 47 -9.22 4.05 9.53
CA ASN A 47 -9.67 5.41 9.15
C ASN A 47 -11.21 5.58 9.18
N GLY A 48 -11.95 4.54 9.55
CA GLY A 48 -13.42 4.54 9.65
C GLY A 48 -14.15 4.19 8.35
N LYS A 49 -13.44 3.93 7.24
CA LYS A 49 -14.05 3.53 5.97
C LYS A 49 -14.61 2.11 6.06
N GLU A 50 -15.88 1.95 5.72
CA GLU A 50 -16.52 0.63 5.58
C GLU A 50 -16.26 0.10 4.17
N VAL A 51 -15.70 -1.10 4.05
CA VAL A 51 -15.36 -1.73 2.77
C VAL A 51 -15.65 -3.22 2.81
N ASN A 52 -15.90 -3.83 1.65
CA ASN A 52 -15.82 -5.28 1.51
C ASN A 52 -14.42 -5.64 1.01
N ALA A 53 -13.68 -6.41 1.80
CA ALA A 53 -12.28 -6.70 1.52
C ALA A 53 -12.08 -7.59 0.28
N ASP A 54 -13.10 -8.36 -0.07
CA ASP A 54 -13.11 -9.28 -1.20
C ASP A 54 -13.67 -8.63 -2.48
N GLU A 55 -14.11 -7.36 -2.45
CA GLU A 55 -14.58 -6.65 -3.64
C GLU A 55 -13.43 -6.01 -4.43
N VAL A 56 -13.57 -6.04 -5.75
CA VAL A 56 -12.66 -5.37 -6.69
C VAL A 56 -12.75 -3.87 -6.49
N GLN A 57 -11.60 -3.21 -6.43
CA GLN A 57 -11.47 -1.77 -6.35
C GLN A 57 -10.94 -1.20 -7.67
N GLU A 58 -11.36 0.02 -8.01
CA GLU A 58 -10.83 0.75 -9.16
C GLU A 58 -9.34 1.10 -8.95
N PRO A 59 -8.53 1.09 -10.03
CA PRO A 59 -7.12 1.48 -9.96
C PRO A 59 -6.97 2.93 -9.51
N VAL A 60 -5.90 3.22 -8.75
CA VAL A 60 -5.56 4.60 -8.35
C VAL A 60 -4.91 5.36 -9.51
N SER A 61 -4.19 4.65 -10.39
CA SER A 61 -3.58 5.19 -11.59
C SER A 61 -3.77 4.23 -12.77
N ASP A 62 -4.06 4.79 -13.94
CA ASP A 62 -4.20 4.04 -15.19
C ASP A 62 -2.89 3.99 -16.01
N GLU A 63 -1.86 4.74 -15.61
CA GLU A 63 -0.68 4.98 -16.46
C GLU A 63 0.62 4.40 -15.91
N ILE A 64 0.76 4.41 -14.58
CA ILE A 64 1.98 4.00 -13.88
C ILE A 64 1.62 3.10 -12.71
N TYR A 65 2.63 2.37 -12.21
CA TYR A 65 2.50 1.71 -10.91
C TYR A 65 2.00 2.68 -9.85
N TYR A 66 1.11 2.20 -8.99
CA TYR A 66 0.52 3.00 -7.92
C TYR A 66 0.58 2.28 -6.58
N ILE A 67 0.51 3.05 -5.49
CA ILE A 67 0.35 2.54 -4.13
C ILE A 67 -1.05 2.84 -3.64
N VAL A 68 -1.69 1.85 -3.03
CA VAL A 68 -2.95 2.02 -2.30
C VAL A 68 -2.64 2.53 -0.88
N PRO A 69 -3.00 3.78 -0.52
CA PRO A 69 -2.63 4.37 0.77
C PRO A 69 -3.22 3.60 1.96
N ASP A 70 -4.44 3.09 1.82
CA ASP A 70 -5.10 2.30 2.87
C ASP A 70 -4.39 0.98 3.19
N LYS A 71 -3.55 0.47 2.28
CA LYS A 71 -2.74 -0.76 2.47
C LYS A 71 -1.26 -0.47 2.77
N CYS A 72 -0.81 0.76 2.59
CA CYS A 72 0.58 1.13 2.83
C CYS A 72 0.82 1.34 4.33
N THR A 73 1.84 0.66 4.89
CA THR A 73 2.25 0.81 6.29
C THR A 73 3.65 1.41 6.42
N GLU A 74 4.23 1.96 5.35
CA GLU A 74 5.66 2.31 5.29
C GLU A 74 6.59 1.16 5.68
N CYS A 75 6.14 -0.08 5.46
CA CYS A 75 6.78 -1.29 5.97
C CYS A 75 6.89 -1.38 7.50
N GLN A 76 6.31 -0.45 8.28
CA GLN A 76 6.26 -0.54 9.73
C GLN A 76 5.62 -1.86 10.17
N GLY A 77 6.25 -2.52 11.13
CA GLY A 77 5.91 -3.87 11.57
C GLY A 77 6.53 -5.00 10.74
N PHE A 78 7.23 -4.71 9.64
CA PHE A 78 7.91 -5.70 8.78
C PHE A 78 9.40 -5.40 8.60
N HIS A 79 9.72 -4.14 8.26
CA HIS A 79 11.07 -3.66 8.00
C HIS A 79 11.28 -2.29 8.65
N GLU A 80 12.54 -1.87 8.79
CA GLU A 80 12.89 -0.56 9.38
C GLU A 80 12.67 0.60 8.38
N GLU A 81 12.64 0.31 7.08
CA GLU A 81 12.52 1.31 6.01
C GLU A 81 11.59 0.81 4.88
N PRO A 82 10.98 1.70 4.07
CA PRO A 82 10.15 1.31 2.93
C PRO A 82 10.94 0.58 1.85
N GLN A 83 10.62 -0.71 1.63
CA GLN A 83 11.35 -1.54 0.68
C GLN A 83 11.17 -1.08 -0.78
N CYS A 84 10.00 -0.55 -1.14
CA CYS A 84 9.74 0.00 -2.46
C CYS A 84 10.67 1.16 -2.82
N ALA A 85 10.95 2.05 -1.87
CA ALA A 85 11.90 3.16 -2.05
C ALA A 85 13.34 2.63 -2.19
N ALA A 86 13.71 1.61 -1.42
CA ALA A 86 15.05 1.02 -1.45
C ALA A 86 15.39 0.35 -2.81
N VAL A 87 14.39 -0.15 -3.54
CA VAL A 87 14.60 -0.83 -4.83
C VAL A 87 14.29 0.03 -6.06
N CYS A 88 13.71 1.22 -5.87
CA CYS A 88 13.30 2.07 -6.98
C CYS A 88 14.54 2.64 -7.71
N PRO A 89 14.72 2.38 -9.03
CA PRO A 89 15.92 2.83 -9.75
C PRO A 89 15.91 4.34 -10.09
N VAL A 90 14.78 5.01 -9.90
CA VAL A 90 14.55 6.43 -10.24
C VAL A 90 14.03 7.24 -9.06
N ASP A 91 14.11 6.69 -7.84
CA ASP A 91 13.74 7.36 -6.59
C ASP A 91 12.32 7.97 -6.57
N CYS A 92 11.38 7.40 -7.33
CA CYS A 92 10.01 7.92 -7.48
C CYS A 92 9.01 7.41 -6.42
N CYS A 93 9.44 6.55 -5.48
CA CYS A 93 8.63 6.09 -4.35
C CYS A 93 8.92 6.98 -3.13
N VAL A 94 8.07 7.97 -2.88
CA VAL A 94 8.32 9.06 -1.91
C VAL A 94 7.19 9.17 -0.88
N PRO A 95 7.41 9.84 0.27
CA PRO A 95 6.33 10.09 1.22
C PRO A 95 5.17 10.88 0.60
N ASP A 96 3.95 10.46 0.88
CA ASP A 96 2.71 11.09 0.41
C ASP A 96 2.25 12.17 1.40
N GLU A 97 2.32 13.44 0.99
CA GLU A 97 1.93 14.60 1.80
C GLU A 97 0.42 14.67 2.08
N ASP A 98 -0.42 14.00 1.28
CA ASP A 98 -1.87 13.98 1.47
C ASP A 98 -2.32 12.85 2.42
N HIS A 99 -1.45 11.86 2.66
CA HIS A 99 -1.72 10.71 3.53
C HIS A 99 -0.69 10.62 4.68
N VAL A 100 -0.62 11.68 5.47
CA VAL A 100 0.26 11.73 6.65
C VAL A 100 -0.28 10.87 7.79
N GLU A 101 0.56 9.97 8.27
CA GLU A 101 0.27 9.01 9.34
C GLU A 101 1.48 8.93 10.28
N THR A 102 1.21 8.79 11.57
CA THR A 102 2.20 8.54 12.62
C THR A 102 2.62 7.07 12.65
N GLU A 103 3.77 6.78 13.26
CA GLU A 103 4.24 5.40 13.47
C GLU A 103 3.19 4.56 14.22
N GLU A 104 2.52 5.13 15.22
CA GLU A 104 1.45 4.45 15.96
C GLU A 104 0.28 4.07 15.04
N GLU A 105 -0.17 4.98 14.18
CA GLU A 105 -1.25 4.72 13.21
C GLU A 105 -0.85 3.63 12.21
N LEU A 106 0.39 3.65 11.72
CA LEU A 106 0.91 2.64 10.79
C LEU A 106 1.00 1.25 11.43
N LEU A 107 1.44 1.18 12.69
CA LEU A 107 1.47 -0.07 13.46
C LEU A 107 0.06 -0.59 13.77
N VAL A 108 -0.91 0.29 14.01
CA VAL A 108 -2.33 -0.09 14.14
C VAL A 108 -2.84 -0.65 12.82
N LYS A 109 -2.57 0.01 11.69
CA LYS A 109 -2.94 -0.46 10.35
C LYS A 109 -2.31 -1.81 10.03
N GLN A 110 -1.02 -2.01 10.34
CA GLN A 110 -0.33 -3.28 10.16
C GLN A 110 -1.01 -4.41 10.94
N LYS A 111 -1.23 -4.22 12.25
CA LYS A 111 -1.89 -5.24 13.09
C LYS A 111 -3.32 -5.54 12.65
N PHE A 112 -4.03 -4.53 12.15
CA PHE A 112 -5.37 -4.72 11.60
C PHE A 112 -5.36 -5.64 10.37
N MET A 113 -4.42 -5.43 9.44
CA MET A 113 -4.28 -6.26 8.25
C MET A 113 -3.70 -7.64 8.53
N HIS A 114 -2.88 -7.76 9.58
CA HIS A 114 -2.12 -8.96 9.93
C HIS A 114 -2.23 -9.26 11.43
N PRO A 115 -3.40 -9.68 11.93
CA PRO A 115 -3.65 -9.88 13.36
C PRO A 115 -2.84 -11.05 13.96
N ASP A 116 -2.36 -11.97 13.13
CA ASP A 116 -1.58 -13.14 13.52
C ASP A 116 -0.07 -12.99 13.23
N GLY A 117 0.37 -11.81 12.75
CA GLY A 117 1.74 -11.50 12.33
C GLY A 117 2.66 -11.01 13.44
#